data_AF-A0AAU2HRY7-F1
#
_entry.id   AF-A0AAU2HRY7-F1
#
_cell.length_a   1.000
_cell.length_b   1.000
_cell.length_c   1.000
_cell.angle_alpha   90.00
_cell.angle_beta   90.00
_cell.angle_gamma   90.00
#
_symmetry.space_group_name_H-M   'P 1'
#
loop_
_entity.id
_entity.type
_entity.pdbx_description
1 polymer ?
#
loop_
_entity_poly.entity_id
_entity_poly.type
_entity_poly.pdbx_seq_one_letter_code
_entity_poly.pdbx_strand_id
1 'polypeptide(L)'
;MAADGNETTAGGAAPKAHVFMALPERTEDRREAFEACLGEVTRSLGLDIAPESEHGDLWTWEHRARAALRDACRRGVTLSEESFDVLLKAAVHDPNPSFNRQFVEPSLNAFGHRRVQFALLKYLRTGTDLERAGAARAWYWSALPLRMPLVRAEGLGATGQAERDDGSAVVVVWNEAALREFVSNEHLDVRRCILPGLSLRKSAYSPELHDLVDTAVAIARSHPDEYIRHRVEHQVGD
;
A
#
# COMPACT_ATOMS: atom_id res chain seq x y z
N MET A 1 -41.90 -56.09 -6.63
CA MET A 1 -41.62 -55.86 -5.21
C MET A 1 -40.15 -55.46 -5.14
N ALA A 2 -39.84 -54.15 -5.09
CA ALA A 2 -39.67 -53.35 -3.85
C ALA A 2 -38.54 -53.93 -2.98
N ALA A 3 -37.50 -53.23 -2.50
CA ALA A 3 -37.15 -51.82 -2.35
C ALA A 3 -35.59 -51.78 -2.25
N ASP A 4 -34.87 -50.80 -2.80
CA ASP A 4 -34.60 -49.44 -2.29
C ASP A 4 -33.70 -49.39 -1.02
N GLY A 5 -32.65 -48.57 -1.07
CA GLY A 5 -31.69 -48.40 0.03
C GLY A 5 -30.27 -48.03 -0.38
N ASN A 6 -30.10 -46.99 -1.23
CA ASN A 6 -28.79 -46.39 -1.49
C ASN A 6 -28.63 -45.10 -0.66
N GLU A 7 -28.09 -45.22 0.56
CA GLU A 7 -27.70 -44.06 1.37
C GLU A 7 -26.38 -43.48 0.85
N THR A 8 -26.51 -42.44 0.03
CA THR A 8 -25.41 -41.55 -0.32
C THR A 8 -25.41 -40.38 0.66
N THR A 9 -24.60 -40.45 1.72
CA THR A 9 -24.29 -39.26 2.53
C THR A 9 -23.14 -38.49 1.89
N ALA A 10 -23.49 -37.60 0.96
CA ALA A 10 -22.64 -36.50 0.54
C ALA A 10 -22.61 -35.45 1.65
N GLY A 11 -21.58 -35.50 2.49
CA GLY A 11 -21.28 -34.50 3.52
C GLY A 11 -20.03 -33.70 3.17
N GLY A 12 -19.84 -33.35 1.89
CA GLY A 12 -18.79 -32.43 1.47
C GLY A 12 -19.19 -31.02 1.87
N ALA A 13 -18.79 -30.59 3.08
CA ALA A 13 -18.84 -29.19 3.44
C ALA A 13 -18.01 -28.42 2.41
N ALA A 14 -18.70 -27.65 1.56
CA ALA A 14 -18.05 -26.69 0.69
C ALA A 14 -17.14 -25.81 1.56
N PRO A 15 -15.86 -25.58 1.18
CA PRO A 15 -15.00 -24.67 1.92
C PRO A 15 -15.73 -23.33 1.98
N LYS A 16 -15.95 -22.83 3.20
CA LYS A 16 -16.53 -21.49 3.42
C LYS A 16 -15.68 -20.55 2.58
N ALA A 17 -16.26 -19.95 1.55
CA ALA A 17 -15.61 -18.92 0.79
C ALA A 17 -15.24 -17.83 1.80
N HIS A 18 -13.96 -17.73 2.12
CA HIS A 18 -13.44 -16.74 3.04
C HIS A 18 -13.66 -15.37 2.40
N VAL A 19 -14.73 -14.70 2.79
CA VAL A 19 -15.09 -13.38 2.29
C VAL A 19 -14.04 -12.41 2.81
N PHE A 20 -13.12 -11.97 1.95
CA PHE A 20 -12.19 -10.90 2.29
C PHE A 20 -12.97 -9.61 2.54
N MET A 21 -12.94 -9.10 3.77
CA MET A 21 -13.45 -7.76 4.04
C MET A 21 -12.55 -6.71 3.40
N ALA A 22 -13.17 -5.76 2.70
CA ALA A 22 -12.47 -4.59 2.19
C ALA A 22 -11.94 -3.73 3.36
N LEU A 23 -10.81 -3.07 3.15
CA LEU A 23 -10.27 -2.11 4.12
C LEU A 23 -11.30 -0.98 4.32
N PRO A 24 -11.76 -0.71 5.55
CA PRO A 24 -12.70 0.38 5.81
C PRO A 24 -12.11 1.73 5.42
N GLU A 25 -13.01 2.70 5.19
CA GLU A 25 -12.62 4.10 4.99
C GLU A 25 -11.88 4.66 6.21
N ARG A 26 -11.06 5.69 5.97
CA ARG A 26 -10.31 6.37 7.02
C ARG A 26 -11.26 7.01 8.03
N THR A 27 -10.80 7.17 9.27
CA THR A 27 -11.57 7.87 10.31
C THR A 27 -11.58 9.38 10.11
N GLU A 28 -10.65 9.93 9.33
CA GLU A 28 -10.50 11.37 9.08
C GLU A 28 -10.56 11.72 7.59
N ASP A 29 -11.30 12.76 7.24
CA ASP A 29 -11.32 13.34 5.89
C ASP A 29 -10.11 14.26 5.68
N ARG A 30 -9.31 13.95 4.65
CA ARG A 30 -8.05 14.64 4.32
C ARG A 30 -7.94 14.91 2.82
N ARG A 31 -9.07 15.03 2.12
CA ARG A 31 -9.09 15.36 0.70
C ARG A 31 -8.26 16.60 0.39
N GLU A 32 -8.40 17.68 1.16
CA GLU A 32 -7.62 18.91 0.96
C GLU A 32 -6.10 18.70 1.00
N ALA A 33 -5.62 17.90 1.97
CA ALA A 33 -4.19 17.60 2.10
C ALA A 33 -3.69 16.76 0.91
N PHE A 34 -4.52 15.82 0.43
CA PHE A 34 -4.21 15.03 -0.75
C PHE A 34 -4.25 15.88 -2.04
N GLU A 35 -5.25 16.75 -2.21
CA GLU A 35 -5.36 17.68 -3.33
C GLU A 35 -4.14 18.61 -3.41
N ALA A 36 -3.66 19.10 -2.27
CA ALA A 36 -2.43 19.88 -2.20
C ALA A 36 -1.21 19.08 -2.69
N CYS A 37 -1.06 17.82 -2.26
CA CYS A 37 0.00 16.93 -2.74
C CYS A 37 -0.12 16.68 -4.25
N LEU A 38 -1.34 16.48 -4.75
CA LEU A 38 -1.59 16.26 -6.16
C LEU A 38 -1.25 17.51 -6.98
N GLY A 39 -1.51 18.71 -6.44
CA GLY A 39 -1.12 19.98 -7.04
C GLY A 39 0.39 20.23 -7.04
N GLU A 40 1.14 19.68 -6.07
CA GLU A 40 2.60 19.64 -6.10
C GLU A 40 3.10 18.71 -7.23
N VAL A 41 2.49 17.52 -7.39
CA VAL A 41 2.82 16.58 -8.47
C VAL A 41 2.58 17.20 -9.84
N THR A 42 1.41 17.82 -10.08
CA THR A 42 1.12 18.42 -11.39
C THR A 42 2.09 19.54 -11.75
N ARG A 43 2.45 20.39 -10.78
CA ARG A 43 3.43 21.47 -10.98
C ARG A 43 4.84 20.95 -11.20
N SER A 44 5.30 20.01 -10.36
CA SER A 44 6.67 19.46 -10.45
C SER A 44 6.92 18.74 -11.77
N LEU A 45 5.91 18.03 -12.30
CA LEU A 45 6.02 17.26 -13.54
C LEU A 45 5.54 18.04 -14.78
N GLY A 46 5.10 19.29 -14.63
CA GLY A 46 4.56 20.10 -15.73
C GLY A 46 3.37 19.44 -16.44
N LEU A 47 2.49 18.78 -15.68
CA LEU A 47 1.36 18.03 -16.26
C LEU A 47 0.29 18.99 -16.77
N ASP A 48 -0.05 18.86 -18.05
CA ASP A 48 -1.19 19.56 -18.65
C ASP A 48 -2.49 18.86 -18.22
N ILE A 49 -3.28 19.54 -17.38
CA ILE A 49 -4.56 19.05 -16.90
C ILE A 49 -5.66 19.75 -17.69
N ALA A 50 -6.42 18.97 -18.46
CA ALA A 50 -7.54 19.51 -19.23
C ALA A 50 -8.50 20.29 -18.31
N PRO A 51 -8.99 21.46 -18.73
CA PRO A 51 -9.92 22.26 -17.95
C PRO A 51 -11.23 21.50 -17.72
N GLU A 52 -11.95 21.88 -16.67
CA GLU A 52 -13.32 21.41 -16.46
C GLU A 52 -14.17 21.73 -17.68
N SER A 53 -14.72 20.71 -18.31
CA SER A 53 -15.65 20.92 -19.42
C SER A 53 -16.99 21.43 -18.85
N GLU A 54 -17.56 22.47 -19.48
CA GLU A 54 -18.87 23.04 -19.11
C GLU A 54 -20.02 22.00 -19.21
N HIS A 55 -19.76 20.86 -19.84
CA HIS A 55 -20.72 19.78 -20.07
C HIS A 55 -20.58 18.68 -19.02
N GLY A 56 -20.93 18.98 -17.77
CA GLY A 56 -21.28 17.98 -16.76
C GLY A 56 -20.31 16.81 -16.59
N ASP A 57 -19.01 17.05 -16.77
CA ASP A 57 -18.00 16.01 -16.67
C ASP A 57 -18.02 15.41 -15.25
N LEU A 58 -18.31 14.12 -15.16
CA LEU A 58 -18.37 13.39 -13.88
C LEU A 58 -16.99 13.16 -13.24
N TRP A 59 -15.91 13.60 -13.90
CA TRP A 59 -14.53 13.36 -13.47
C TRP A 59 -14.03 14.51 -12.60
N THR A 60 -13.75 14.21 -11.32
CA THR A 60 -13.12 15.17 -10.41
C THR A 60 -11.74 15.57 -10.94
N TRP A 61 -11.27 16.77 -10.59
CA TRP A 61 -9.93 17.25 -10.93
C TRP A 61 -8.84 16.22 -10.56
N GLU A 62 -8.98 15.52 -9.43
CA GLU A 62 -8.06 14.46 -9.01
C GLU A 62 -7.93 13.33 -10.04
N HIS A 63 -9.04 12.88 -10.63
CA HIS A 63 -9.04 11.84 -11.64
C HIS A 63 -8.33 12.29 -12.91
N ARG A 64 -8.50 13.55 -13.31
CA ARG A 64 -7.80 14.14 -14.47
C ARG A 64 -6.30 14.26 -14.21
N ALA A 65 -5.89 14.72 -13.03
CA ALA A 65 -4.48 14.80 -12.65
C ALA A 65 -3.78 13.43 -12.68
N ARG A 66 -4.45 12.40 -12.16
CA ARG A 66 -4.00 11.00 -12.24
C ARG A 66 -3.91 10.47 -13.67
N ALA A 67 -4.88 10.81 -14.52
CA ALA A 67 -4.86 10.44 -15.93
C ALA A 67 -3.67 11.10 -16.65
N ALA A 68 -3.44 12.39 -16.44
CA ALA A 68 -2.31 13.11 -17.00
C ALA A 68 -0.97 12.53 -16.57
N LEU A 69 -0.80 12.19 -15.29
CA LEU A 69 0.41 11.52 -14.79
C LEU A 69 0.63 10.18 -15.51
N ARG A 70 -0.41 9.35 -15.59
CA ARG A 70 -0.34 8.05 -16.25
C ARG A 70 0.06 8.18 -17.72
N ASP A 71 -0.51 9.14 -18.42
CA ASP A 71 -0.22 9.37 -19.83
C ASP A 71 1.17 9.95 -20.04
N ALA A 72 1.67 10.80 -19.13
CA ALA A 72 3.07 11.24 -19.13
C ALA A 72 4.02 10.03 -18.96
N CYS A 73 3.75 9.14 -17.99
CA CYS A 73 4.55 7.93 -17.80
C CYS A 73 4.52 7.00 -19.02
N ARG A 74 3.38 6.88 -19.71
CA ARG A 74 3.25 6.07 -20.95
C ARG A 74 4.02 6.66 -22.12
N ARG A 75 4.07 7.99 -22.25
CA ARG A 75 4.87 8.68 -23.27
C ARG A 75 6.37 8.69 -22.96
N GLY A 76 6.73 8.37 -21.72
CA GLY A 76 8.08 8.46 -21.20
C GLY A 76 8.30 9.80 -20.52
N VAL A 77 8.77 9.75 -19.28
CA VAL A 77 9.05 10.92 -18.46
C VAL A 77 10.37 10.72 -17.74
N THR A 78 11.16 11.77 -17.68
CA THR A 78 12.35 11.84 -16.83
C THR A 78 11.96 12.56 -15.55
N LEU A 79 12.09 11.88 -14.41
CA LEU A 79 11.72 12.39 -13.10
C LEU A 79 12.96 12.99 -12.41
N SER A 80 12.83 14.21 -11.92
CA SER A 80 13.88 14.84 -11.12
C SER A 80 13.91 14.27 -9.70
N GLU A 81 14.96 14.59 -8.96
CA GLU A 81 15.05 14.26 -7.53
C GLU A 81 13.92 14.89 -6.71
N GLU A 82 13.46 16.10 -7.07
CA GLU A 82 12.31 16.75 -6.43
C GLU A 82 11.00 15.99 -6.73
N SER A 83 10.87 15.45 -7.95
CA SER A 83 9.72 14.64 -8.34
C SER A 83 9.56 13.37 -7.48
N PHE A 84 10.67 12.82 -6.94
CA PHE A 84 10.61 11.66 -6.05
C PHE A 84 9.80 11.97 -4.77
N ASP A 85 10.14 13.07 -4.10
CA ASP A 85 9.53 13.41 -2.82
C ASP A 85 8.04 13.75 -2.97
N VAL A 86 7.67 14.50 -4.02
CA VAL A 86 6.27 14.87 -4.27
C VAL A 86 5.42 13.65 -4.65
N LEU A 87 5.95 12.71 -5.44
CA LEU A 87 5.24 11.47 -5.79
C LEU A 87 5.03 10.60 -4.56
N LEU A 88 6.05 10.44 -3.72
CA LEU A 88 5.94 9.59 -2.54
C LEU A 88 5.00 10.19 -1.49
N LYS A 89 5.07 11.51 -1.29
CA LYS A 89 4.13 12.24 -0.43
C LYS A 89 2.70 12.08 -0.93
N ALA A 90 2.44 12.24 -2.24
CA ALA A 90 1.12 11.98 -2.82
C ALA A 90 0.65 10.54 -2.59
N ALA A 91 1.54 9.54 -2.70
CA ALA A 91 1.22 8.14 -2.41
C ALA A 91 0.79 7.90 -0.95
N VAL A 92 1.45 8.56 0.00
CA VAL A 92 1.17 8.43 1.44
C VAL A 92 -0.14 9.13 1.80
N HIS A 93 -0.38 10.32 1.26
CA HIS A 93 -1.58 11.09 1.59
C HIS A 93 -2.84 10.61 0.89
N ASP A 94 -2.71 9.83 -0.20
CA ASP A 94 -3.83 9.30 -0.97
C ASP A 94 -4.91 8.62 -0.10
N PRO A 95 -6.17 9.10 -0.14
CA PRO A 95 -7.26 8.47 0.59
C PRO A 95 -7.61 7.08 0.05
N ASN A 96 -7.33 6.82 -1.23
CA ASN A 96 -7.68 5.56 -1.90
C ASN A 96 -6.48 4.59 -1.92
N PRO A 97 -6.53 3.48 -1.16
CA PRO A 97 -5.43 2.52 -1.04
C PRO A 97 -5.14 1.76 -2.35
N SER A 98 -6.07 1.76 -3.31
CA SER A 98 -5.87 1.12 -4.62
C SER A 98 -5.26 2.06 -5.65
N PHE A 99 -5.42 3.38 -5.49
CA PHE A 99 -4.95 4.36 -6.46
C PHE A 99 -3.59 4.98 -6.12
N ASN A 100 -3.14 4.88 -4.86
CA ASN A 100 -1.81 5.35 -4.47
C ASN A 100 -0.66 4.69 -5.26
N ARG A 101 -0.89 3.48 -5.78
CA ARG A 101 0.03 2.78 -6.71
C ARG A 101 0.41 3.63 -7.93
N GLN A 102 -0.47 4.53 -8.37
CA GLN A 102 -0.22 5.39 -9.53
C GLN A 102 0.94 6.37 -9.31
N PHE A 103 1.33 6.61 -8.05
CA PHE A 103 2.50 7.40 -7.69
C PHE A 103 3.70 6.52 -7.28
N VAL A 104 3.44 5.34 -6.68
CA VAL A 104 4.48 4.38 -6.30
C VAL A 104 5.14 3.74 -7.53
N GLU A 105 4.35 3.28 -8.51
CA GLU A 105 4.88 2.62 -9.71
C GLU A 105 5.89 3.48 -10.50
N PRO A 106 5.60 4.75 -10.86
CA PRO A 106 6.60 5.58 -11.54
C PRO A 106 7.85 5.82 -10.67
N SER A 107 7.68 5.95 -9.35
CA SER A 107 8.81 6.09 -8.42
C SER A 107 9.71 4.84 -8.40
N LEU A 108 9.11 3.64 -8.41
CA LEU A 108 9.87 2.39 -8.50
C LEU A 108 10.66 2.29 -9.81
N ASN A 109 10.06 2.69 -10.93
CA ASN A 109 10.71 2.58 -12.25
C ASN A 109 11.85 3.59 -12.42
N ALA A 110 11.71 4.80 -11.89
CA ALA A 110 12.77 5.80 -11.96
C ALA A 110 13.89 5.57 -10.92
N PHE A 111 13.52 5.25 -9.67
CA PHE A 111 14.43 5.33 -8.52
C PHE A 111 14.74 4.00 -7.82
N GLY A 112 14.03 2.92 -8.17
CA GLY A 112 14.27 1.58 -7.65
C GLY A 112 13.57 1.23 -6.33
N HIS A 113 13.50 -0.07 -6.06
CA HIS A 113 12.84 -0.65 -4.89
C HIS A 113 13.42 -0.12 -3.59
N ARG A 114 14.74 -0.23 -3.40
CA ARG A 114 15.42 0.14 -2.15
C ARG A 114 15.11 1.55 -1.71
N ARG A 115 15.19 2.53 -2.63
CA ARG A 115 14.99 3.94 -2.32
C ARG A 115 13.54 4.24 -1.94
N VAL A 116 12.58 3.72 -2.71
CA VAL A 116 11.15 3.85 -2.40
C VAL A 116 10.83 3.22 -1.05
N GLN A 117 11.28 1.99 -0.81
CA GLN A 117 11.05 1.27 0.44
C GLN A 117 11.66 2.01 1.64
N PHE A 118 12.90 2.50 1.54
CA PHE A 118 13.53 3.23 2.65
C PHE A 118 12.75 4.51 3.00
N ALA A 119 12.25 5.22 2.00
CA ALA A 119 11.48 6.43 2.22
C ALA A 119 10.10 6.13 2.83
N LEU A 120 9.43 5.04 2.44
CA LEU A 120 8.20 4.58 3.12
C LEU A 120 8.46 4.15 4.56
N LEU A 121 9.57 3.44 4.82
CA LEU A 121 9.99 3.08 6.17
C LEU A 121 10.23 4.31 7.05
N LYS A 122 10.76 5.40 6.48
CA LYS A 122 10.90 6.67 7.19
C LYS A 122 9.54 7.22 7.62
N TYR A 123 8.55 7.25 6.73
CA TYR A 123 7.18 7.67 7.08
C TYR A 123 6.57 6.79 8.18
N LEU A 124 6.75 5.47 8.12
CA LEU A 124 6.27 4.56 9.18
C LEU A 124 6.87 4.90 10.56
N ARG A 125 8.16 5.27 10.60
CA ARG A 125 8.86 5.56 11.87
C ARG A 125 8.58 6.95 12.42
N THR A 126 8.58 7.96 11.56
CA THR A 126 8.63 9.37 11.99
C THR A 126 7.40 10.18 11.61
N GLY A 127 6.51 9.62 10.78
CA GLY A 127 5.30 10.31 10.34
C GLY A 127 4.25 10.40 11.44
N THR A 128 3.26 11.25 11.19
CA THR A 128 1.96 11.23 11.87
C THR A 128 1.24 9.91 11.66
N ASP A 129 0.25 9.56 12.49
CA ASP A 129 -0.48 8.30 12.36
C ASP A 129 -1.13 8.12 10.97
N LEU A 130 -1.59 9.20 10.37
CA LEU A 130 -2.12 9.19 9.01
C LEU A 130 -1.04 8.92 7.96
N GLU A 131 0.16 9.50 8.11
CA GLU A 131 1.29 9.22 7.23
C GLU A 131 1.80 7.79 7.41
N ARG A 132 1.80 7.25 8.63
CA ARG A 132 2.12 5.85 8.91
C ARG A 132 1.13 4.91 8.23
N ALA A 133 -0.16 5.17 8.37
CA ALA A 133 -1.23 4.42 7.70
C ALA A 133 -1.10 4.50 6.17
N GLY A 134 -0.84 5.69 5.64
CA GLY A 134 -0.57 5.94 4.23
C GLY A 134 0.64 5.19 3.69
N ALA A 135 1.74 5.21 4.44
CA ALA A 135 2.96 4.49 4.11
C ALA A 135 2.73 2.98 4.09
N ALA A 136 1.96 2.43 5.04
CA ALA A 136 1.60 1.01 5.04
C ALA A 136 0.77 0.62 3.80
N ARG A 137 -0.17 1.47 3.37
CA ARG A 137 -0.92 1.28 2.12
C ARG A 137 -0.02 1.33 0.90
N ALA A 138 0.92 2.29 0.85
CA ALA A 138 1.85 2.43 -0.28
C ALA A 138 2.86 1.29 -0.34
N TRP A 139 3.28 0.77 0.82
CA TRP A 139 4.24 -0.33 0.94
C TRP A 139 3.79 -1.59 0.22
N TYR A 140 2.48 -1.90 0.24
CA TYR A 140 1.92 -3.04 -0.48
C TYR A 140 2.31 -3.05 -1.98
N TRP A 141 2.40 -1.88 -2.60
CA TRP A 141 2.77 -1.73 -4.01
C TRP A 141 4.28 -1.62 -4.23
N SER A 142 5.08 -1.50 -3.16
CA SER A 142 6.53 -1.32 -3.26
C SER A 142 7.26 -2.56 -3.77
N ALA A 143 6.62 -3.74 -3.74
CA ALA A 143 7.16 -5.00 -4.26
C ALA A 143 6.76 -5.28 -5.72
N LEU A 144 6.07 -4.35 -6.41
CA LEU A 144 5.65 -4.56 -7.79
C LEU A 144 6.85 -4.70 -8.74
N PRO A 145 6.71 -5.51 -9.81
CA PRO A 145 7.71 -5.54 -10.87
C PRO A 145 7.73 -4.22 -11.65
N LEU A 146 8.90 -3.86 -12.17
CA LEU A 146 9.11 -2.66 -12.97
C LEU A 146 8.44 -2.81 -14.34
N ARG A 147 7.29 -2.15 -14.53
CA ARG A 147 6.44 -2.23 -15.75
C ARG A 147 6.41 -0.95 -16.59
N MET A 148 7.18 0.07 -16.24
CA MET A 148 7.22 1.37 -16.94
C MET A 148 8.64 1.69 -17.42
N PRO A 149 9.18 0.95 -18.43
CA PRO A 149 10.57 1.09 -18.87
C PRO A 149 10.93 2.46 -19.48
N LEU A 150 9.93 3.28 -19.78
CA LEU A 150 10.09 4.64 -20.31
C LEU A 150 10.16 5.71 -19.21
N VAL A 151 9.90 5.35 -17.95
CA VAL A 151 10.04 6.24 -16.79
C VAL A 151 11.46 6.10 -16.24
N ARG A 152 12.18 7.21 -16.12
CA ARG A 152 13.61 7.23 -15.71
C ARG A 152 13.86 8.37 -14.74
N ALA A 153 14.89 8.27 -13.90
CA ALA A 153 15.35 9.42 -13.13
C ALA A 153 16.34 10.28 -13.94
N GLU A 154 16.40 11.57 -13.65
CA GLU A 154 17.45 12.47 -14.14
C GLU A 154 18.83 12.02 -13.62
N GLY A 155 19.89 12.21 -14.41
CA GLY A 155 21.28 11.96 -13.98
C GLY A 155 21.72 10.49 -13.90
N LEU A 156 20.80 9.52 -13.96
CA LEU A 156 21.15 8.11 -14.19
C LEU A 156 21.36 7.89 -15.69
N GLY A 157 22.62 7.83 -16.14
CA GLY A 157 22.97 7.55 -17.54
C GLY A 157 22.32 6.27 -18.09
N ALA A 158 22.42 6.02 -19.40
CA ALA A 158 21.74 4.92 -20.10
C ALA A 158 22.02 3.49 -19.56
N THR A 159 22.98 3.34 -18.65
CA THR A 159 23.34 2.11 -17.93
C THR A 159 22.76 2.00 -16.51
N GLY A 160 22.23 3.09 -15.95
CA GLY A 160 21.63 3.17 -14.62
C GLY A 160 20.16 2.75 -14.63
N GLN A 161 19.88 1.50 -15.05
CA GLN A 161 18.67 0.87 -14.52
C GLN A 161 18.79 0.92 -13.01
N ALA A 162 17.76 1.43 -12.33
CA ALA A 162 17.64 1.35 -10.88
C ALA A 162 18.19 0.00 -10.44
N GLU A 163 19.28 0.00 -9.65
CA GLU A 163 19.95 -1.22 -9.24
C GLU A 163 18.87 -2.22 -8.82
N ARG A 164 18.87 -3.41 -9.43
CA ARG A 164 17.98 -4.51 -9.06
C ARG A 164 18.41 -5.07 -7.70
N ASP A 165 18.69 -4.21 -6.73
CA ASP A 165 18.75 -4.55 -5.33
C ASP A 165 17.32 -4.87 -4.91
N ASP A 166 17.06 -6.14 -4.56
CA ASP A 166 15.70 -6.65 -4.37
C ASP A 166 14.99 -5.99 -3.17
N GLY A 167 15.72 -5.26 -2.31
CA GLY A 167 15.18 -4.57 -1.15
C GLY A 167 14.95 -5.47 0.06
N SER A 168 15.33 -6.75 0.00
CA SER A 168 15.16 -7.76 1.06
C SER A 168 15.60 -7.29 2.44
N ALA A 169 16.75 -6.62 2.54
CA ALA A 169 17.22 -6.06 3.81
C ALA A 169 16.25 -5.01 4.38
N VAL A 170 15.67 -4.16 3.52
CA VAL A 170 14.69 -3.15 3.93
C VAL A 170 13.38 -3.80 4.34
N VAL A 171 12.98 -4.92 3.70
CA VAL A 171 11.79 -5.70 4.06
C VAL A 171 11.89 -6.26 5.49
N VAL A 172 13.04 -6.80 5.89
CA VAL A 172 13.24 -7.28 7.27
C VAL A 172 13.05 -6.14 8.27
N VAL A 173 13.69 -5.00 8.00
CA VAL A 173 13.61 -3.82 8.86
C VAL A 173 12.20 -3.23 8.90
N TRP A 174 11.47 -3.28 7.77
CA TRP A 174 10.06 -2.90 7.70
C TRP A 174 9.20 -3.81 8.54
N ASN A 175 9.35 -5.13 8.43
CA ASN A 175 8.53 -6.09 9.17
C ASN A 175 8.68 -5.89 10.68
N GLU A 176 9.90 -5.67 11.17
CA GLU A 176 10.16 -5.36 12.57
C GLU A 176 9.54 -4.02 12.99
N ALA A 177 9.72 -2.97 12.18
CA ALA A 177 9.15 -1.66 12.47
C ALA A 177 7.62 -1.69 12.49
N ALA A 178 6.99 -2.34 11.52
CA ALA A 178 5.55 -2.49 11.40
C ALA A 178 4.97 -3.32 12.55
N LEU A 179 5.66 -4.39 12.97
CA LEU A 179 5.25 -5.19 14.13
C LEU A 179 5.23 -4.35 15.41
N ARG A 180 6.32 -3.62 15.66
CA ARG A 180 6.40 -2.72 16.83
C ARG A 180 5.33 -1.65 16.77
N GLU A 181 5.17 -1.00 15.63
CA GLU A 181 4.19 0.06 15.42
C GLU A 181 2.75 -0.44 15.65
N PHE A 182 2.41 -1.63 15.15
CA PHE A 182 1.09 -2.23 15.37
C PHE A 182 0.78 -2.43 16.86
N VAL A 183 1.78 -2.85 17.64
CA VAL A 183 1.64 -3.09 19.08
C VAL A 183 1.58 -1.78 19.86
N SER A 184 2.47 -0.82 19.56
CA SER A 184 2.59 0.41 20.35
C SER A 184 1.59 1.50 19.98
N ASN A 185 1.03 1.48 18.77
CA ASN A 185 0.13 2.52 18.27
C ASN A 185 -1.33 2.06 18.32
N GLU A 186 -2.17 2.80 19.04
CA GLU A 186 -3.61 2.52 19.19
C GLU A 186 -4.48 3.14 18.09
N HIS A 187 -3.90 3.98 17.22
CA HIS A 187 -4.63 4.65 16.16
C HIS A 187 -5.24 3.63 15.19
N LEU A 188 -6.55 3.72 15.01
CA LEU A 188 -7.34 2.71 14.29
C LEU A 188 -6.88 2.54 12.84
N ASP A 189 -6.66 3.65 12.12
CA ASP A 189 -6.22 3.57 10.72
C ASP A 189 -4.82 2.99 10.57
N VAL A 190 -3.92 3.21 11.55
CA VAL A 190 -2.56 2.63 11.52
C VAL A 190 -2.67 1.12 11.62
N ARG A 191 -3.41 0.62 12.62
CA ARG A 191 -3.61 -0.83 12.80
C ARG A 191 -4.29 -1.48 11.61
N ARG A 192 -5.35 -0.86 11.07
CA ARG A 192 -6.07 -1.36 9.88
C ARG A 192 -5.18 -1.43 8.64
N CYS A 193 -4.24 -0.49 8.48
CA CYS A 193 -3.39 -0.43 7.29
C CYS A 193 -2.12 -1.28 7.39
N ILE A 194 -1.55 -1.44 8.60
CA ILE A 194 -0.37 -2.27 8.83
C ILE A 194 -0.73 -3.76 8.76
N LEU A 195 -1.80 -4.16 9.46
CA LEU A 195 -2.13 -5.57 9.66
C LEU A 195 -2.17 -6.40 8.37
N PRO A 196 -2.76 -5.93 7.25
CA PRO A 196 -2.82 -6.71 6.02
C PRO A 196 -1.48 -7.13 5.43
N GLY A 197 -0.42 -6.35 5.65
CA GLY A 197 0.93 -6.62 5.18
C GLY A 197 1.88 -7.14 6.28
N LEU A 198 1.41 -7.22 7.52
CA LEU A 198 2.20 -7.68 8.65
C LEU A 198 2.23 -9.22 8.69
N SER A 199 3.42 -9.82 8.74
CA SER A 199 3.52 -11.26 8.99
C SER A 199 3.18 -11.53 10.46
N LEU A 200 2.28 -12.46 10.74
CA LEU A 200 1.99 -12.91 12.11
C LEU A 200 2.58 -14.31 12.39
N ARG A 201 3.49 -14.76 11.53
CA ARG A 201 4.24 -16.01 11.71
C ARG A 201 5.57 -15.73 12.39
N LYS A 202 5.83 -16.40 13.52
CA LYS A 202 7.10 -16.28 14.26
C LYS A 202 8.34 -16.56 13.41
N SER A 203 8.25 -17.47 12.44
CA SER A 203 9.34 -17.79 11.52
C SER A 203 9.80 -16.63 10.63
N ALA A 204 8.99 -15.57 10.49
CA ALA A 204 9.38 -14.36 9.76
C ALA A 204 10.24 -13.39 10.59
N TYR A 205 10.48 -13.70 11.87
CA TYR A 205 11.15 -12.81 12.82
C TYR A 205 12.23 -13.55 13.63
N SER A 206 13.21 -12.77 14.11
CA SER A 206 14.17 -13.23 15.12
C SER A 206 13.47 -13.69 16.40
N PRO A 207 14.02 -14.67 17.14
CA PRO A 207 13.40 -15.21 18.36
C PRO A 207 13.01 -14.16 19.40
N GLU A 208 13.80 -13.08 19.50
CA GLU A 208 13.58 -11.94 20.40
C GLU A 208 12.26 -11.20 20.17
N LEU A 209 11.65 -11.34 18.98
CA LEU A 209 10.39 -10.69 18.62
C LEU A 209 9.19 -11.64 18.70
N HIS A 210 9.38 -12.91 19.05
CA HIS A 210 8.29 -13.90 19.06
C HIS A 210 7.20 -13.54 20.07
N ASP A 211 7.56 -13.02 21.23
CA ASP A 211 6.60 -12.54 22.23
C ASP A 211 5.82 -11.31 21.74
N LEU A 212 6.46 -10.47 20.91
CA LEU A 212 5.82 -9.31 20.29
C LEU A 212 4.81 -9.74 19.22
N VAL A 213 5.10 -10.81 18.48
CA VAL A 213 4.13 -11.44 17.56
C VAL A 213 2.92 -11.96 18.32
N ASP A 214 3.12 -12.68 19.43
CA ASP A 214 2.01 -13.16 20.26
C ASP A 214 1.15 -12.01 20.79
N THR A 215 1.81 -10.92 21.20
CA THR A 215 1.14 -9.69 21.65
C THR A 215 0.32 -9.05 20.53
N ALA A 216 0.87 -8.94 19.32
CA ALA A 216 0.14 -8.42 18.16
C ALA A 216 -1.10 -9.27 17.83
N VAL A 217 -1.00 -10.59 17.88
CA VAL A 217 -2.13 -11.50 17.68
C VAL A 217 -3.19 -11.30 18.76
N ALA A 218 -2.81 -11.20 20.03
CA ALA A 218 -3.74 -10.97 21.13
C ALA A 218 -4.48 -9.63 21.02
N ILE A 219 -3.76 -8.55 20.66
CA ILE A 219 -4.35 -7.23 20.39
C ILE A 219 -5.36 -7.33 19.25
N ALA A 220 -5.00 -7.96 18.13
CA ALA A 220 -5.87 -8.04 16.97
C ALA A 220 -7.15 -8.85 17.24
N ARG A 221 -7.04 -9.98 17.96
CA ARG A 221 -8.18 -10.84 18.32
C ARG A 221 -9.17 -10.18 19.27
N SER A 222 -8.65 -9.40 20.21
CA SER A 222 -9.47 -8.69 21.21
C SER A 222 -9.91 -7.29 20.76
N HIS A 223 -9.49 -6.85 19.56
CA HIS A 223 -9.74 -5.49 19.09
C HIS A 223 -11.24 -5.20 18.95
N PRO A 224 -11.74 -4.00 19.28
CA PRO A 224 -13.16 -3.64 19.11
C PRO A 224 -13.60 -3.57 17.64
N ASP A 225 -12.67 -3.25 16.74
CA ASP A 225 -12.89 -3.20 15.29
C ASP A 225 -13.03 -4.59 14.66
N GLU A 226 -14.14 -4.83 13.95
CA GLU A 226 -14.44 -6.11 13.31
C GLU A 226 -13.46 -6.46 12.18
N TYR A 227 -13.04 -5.45 11.41
CA TYR A 227 -12.08 -5.66 10.32
C TYR A 227 -10.75 -6.22 10.83
N ILE A 228 -10.21 -5.64 11.90
CA ILE A 228 -8.98 -6.13 12.53
C ILE A 228 -9.14 -7.57 13.04
N ARG A 229 -10.22 -7.87 13.78
CA ARG A 229 -10.49 -9.24 14.29
C ARG A 229 -10.59 -10.27 13.19
N HIS A 230 -11.29 -9.94 12.11
CA HIS A 230 -11.43 -10.84 10.98
C HIS A 230 -10.10 -11.03 10.25
N ARG A 231 -9.33 -9.96 10.05
CA ARG A 231 -8.08 -10.01 9.29
C ARG A 231 -7.01 -10.87 9.96
N VAL A 232 -6.90 -10.83 11.29
CA VAL A 232 -5.92 -11.66 12.03
C VAL A 232 -6.17 -13.16 11.85
N GLU A 233 -7.43 -13.60 11.82
CA GLU A 233 -7.72 -15.03 11.66
C GLU A 233 -7.31 -15.58 10.28
N HIS A 234 -7.31 -14.75 9.23
CA HIS A 234 -6.76 -15.14 7.92
C HIS A 234 -5.24 -15.25 7.89
N GLN A 235 -4.54 -14.63 8.85
CA GLN A 235 -3.08 -14.57 8.87
C GLN A 235 -2.44 -15.55 9.86
N VAL A 236 -3.19 -15.90 10.92
CA VAL A 236 -2.78 -16.88 11.94
C VAL A 236 -3.30 -18.28 11.60
N GLY A 237 -4.37 -18.39 10.83
CA GLY A 237 -4.82 -19.65 10.26
C GLY A 237 -3.88 -20.12 9.14
N ASP A 238 -3.15 -21.20 9.42
CA ASP A 238 -2.71 -22.19 8.41
C ASP A 238 -3.66 -23.38 8.45
#